data_AF-A0A8F4FT95-F1
#
_entry.id   AF-A0A8F4FT95-F1
#
_cell.length_a   1.000
_cell.length_b   1.000
_cell.length_c   1.000
_cell.angle_alpha   90.00
_cell.angle_beta   90.00
_cell.angle_gamma   90.00
#
_symmetry.space_group_name_H-M   'P 1'
#
loop_
_entity.id
_entity.type
_entity.pdbx_description
1 polymer ?
#
loop_
_entity_poly.entity_id
_entity_poly.type
_entity_poly.pdbx_seq_one_letter_code
_entity_poly.pdbx_strand_id
1 'polypeptide(L)'
;MGTVSVLALVWPPWWGFVVALLIVVIGGVLVTSLSGPNLAAVGVSADDRLLVRPVGLVRLFGLTNGVVVPVTSVVDVGVEERKDLALGLRLPGAHVPGLLTAGTFRRHGERALWMVGRNEKVLVIELTGERYRHLVLGVEDPEAATEALRAAINRER
;
A
#
# COMPACT_ATOMS: atom_id res chain seq x y z
N MET A 1 55.27 7.94 -14.47
CA MET A 1 54.43 6.90 -15.10
C MET A 1 53.57 6.28 -14.01
N GLY A 2 52.32 6.73 -13.88
CA GLY A 2 51.39 6.25 -12.85
C GLY A 2 50.68 5.00 -13.34
N THR A 3 50.86 3.89 -12.62
CA THR A 3 50.07 2.67 -12.82
C THR A 3 48.71 2.89 -12.19
N VAL A 4 47.69 3.11 -13.01
CA VAL A 4 46.30 3.10 -12.57
C VAL A 4 45.93 1.63 -12.34
N SER A 5 45.89 1.21 -11.07
CA SER A 5 45.29 -0.08 -10.71
C SER A 5 43.81 -0.03 -11.05
N VAL A 6 43.45 -0.57 -12.20
CA VAL A 6 42.08 -0.95 -12.50
C VAL A 6 41.72 -2.06 -11.52
N LEU A 7 41.04 -1.70 -10.44
CA LEU A 7 40.25 -2.62 -9.63
C LEU A 7 39.27 -3.29 -10.58
N ALA A 8 39.65 -4.45 -11.12
CA ALA A 8 38.72 -5.35 -11.78
C ALA A 8 37.70 -5.75 -10.69
N LEU A 9 36.56 -5.06 -10.68
CA LEU A 9 35.38 -5.43 -9.92
C LEU A 9 34.88 -6.75 -10.52
N VAL A 10 35.54 -7.85 -10.14
CA VAL A 10 35.14 -9.20 -10.53
C VAL A 10 33.84 -9.46 -9.78
N TRP A 11 32.73 -9.30 -10.51
CA TRP A 11 31.41 -9.58 -9.98
C TRP A 11 31.35 -11.03 -9.52
N PRO A 12 31.01 -11.32 -8.24
CA PRO A 12 30.86 -12.68 -7.78
C PRO A 12 29.84 -13.45 -8.64
N PRO A 13 30.06 -14.76 -8.92
CA PRO A 13 29.27 -15.51 -9.89
C PRO A 13 27.77 -15.63 -9.57
N TRP A 14 27.37 -15.37 -8.32
CA TRP A 14 25.97 -15.34 -7.89
C TRP A 14 25.23 -14.03 -8.21
N TRP A 15 25.92 -12.99 -8.66
CA TRP A 15 25.30 -11.70 -9.00
C TRP A 15 24.33 -11.79 -10.17
N GLY A 16 24.51 -12.73 -11.09
CA GLY A 16 23.54 -12.98 -12.16
C GLY A 16 22.15 -13.28 -11.58
N PHE A 17 22.09 -14.08 -10.51
CA PHE A 17 20.84 -14.39 -9.82
C PHE A 17 20.27 -13.19 -9.05
N VAL A 18 21.13 -12.35 -8.47
CA VAL A 18 20.70 -11.13 -7.77
C VAL A 18 20.14 -10.10 -8.73
N VAL A 19 20.80 -9.89 -9.87
CA VAL A 19 20.35 -8.98 -10.92
C VAL A 19 19.07 -9.51 -11.56
N ALA A 20 18.99 -10.81 -11.86
CA ALA A 20 17.76 -11.43 -12.36
C ALA A 20 16.61 -11.28 -11.35
N LEU A 21 16.85 -11.53 -10.07
CA LEU A 21 15.87 -11.33 -9.00
C LEU A 21 15.42 -9.86 -8.91
N LEU A 22 16.36 -8.91 -8.99
CA LEU A 22 16.06 -7.48 -9.00
C LEU A 22 15.20 -7.09 -10.21
N ILE A 23 15.54 -7.58 -11.41
CA ILE A 23 14.76 -7.32 -12.63
C ILE A 23 13.35 -7.91 -12.51
N VAL A 24 13.20 -9.12 -11.97
CA VAL A 24 11.89 -9.74 -11.76
C VAL A 24 11.05 -8.95 -10.74
N VAL A 25 11.67 -8.53 -9.64
CA VAL A 25 10.98 -7.72 -8.61
C VAL A 25 10.57 -6.36 -9.18
N ILE A 26 11.49 -5.64 -9.83
CA ILE A 26 11.21 -4.34 -10.44
C ILE A 26 10.16 -4.48 -11.55
N GLY A 27 10.30 -5.48 -12.41
CA GLY A 27 9.35 -5.78 -13.49
C GLY A 27 7.95 -6.10 -12.96
N GLY A 28 7.86 -6.91 -11.90
CA GLY A 28 6.59 -7.20 -11.23
C GLY A 28 5.94 -5.95 -10.62
N VAL A 29 6.72 -5.06 -10.00
CA VAL A 29 6.21 -3.78 -9.51
C VAL A 29 5.76 -2.88 -10.67
N LEU A 30 6.52 -2.84 -11.76
CA LEU A 30 6.17 -2.07 -12.97
C LEU A 30 4.84 -2.55 -13.55
N VAL A 31 4.67 -3.88 -13.70
CA VAL A 31 3.42 -4.49 -14.18
C VAL A 31 2.26 -4.15 -13.24
N THR A 32 2.46 -4.28 -11.93
CA THR A 32 1.43 -3.94 -10.92
C THR A 32 0.98 -2.49 -11.06
N SER A 33 1.92 -1.58 -11.31
CA SER A 33 1.60 -0.17 -11.52
C SER A 33 0.93 0.14 -12.85
N LEU A 34 1.09 -0.71 -13.87
CA LEU A 34 0.44 -0.56 -15.18
C LEU A 34 -0.96 -1.19 -15.20
N SER A 35 -1.29 -2.08 -14.26
CA SER A 35 -2.60 -2.73 -14.14
C SER A 35 -3.72 -1.84 -13.59
N GLY A 36 -3.47 -0.54 -13.42
CA GLY A 36 -4.46 0.45 -13.03
C GLY A 36 -4.50 0.80 -11.54
N PRO A 37 -5.34 1.77 -11.14
CA PRO A 37 -5.38 2.33 -9.79
C PRO A 37 -6.00 1.42 -8.72
N ASN A 38 -6.49 0.22 -9.09
CA ASN A 38 -7.17 -0.72 -8.18
C ASN A 38 -6.18 -1.60 -7.42
N LEU A 39 -5.55 -1.04 -6.39
CA LEU A 39 -4.62 -1.79 -5.53
C LEU A 39 -5.29 -2.35 -4.28
N ALA A 40 -6.43 -1.78 -3.88
CA ALA A 40 -7.21 -2.22 -2.75
C ALA A 40 -8.69 -2.36 -3.13
N ALA A 41 -9.30 -3.49 -2.78
CA ALA A 41 -10.74 -3.67 -2.80
C ALA A 41 -11.28 -3.33 -1.41
N VAL A 42 -12.26 -2.45 -1.37
CA VAL A 42 -12.95 -2.03 -0.14
C VAL A 42 -14.42 -2.38 -0.28
N GLY A 43 -15.00 -2.96 0.77
CA GLY A 43 -16.42 -3.25 0.82
C GLY A 43 -16.91 -3.43 2.24
N VAL A 44 -18.21 -3.36 2.43
CA VAL A 44 -18.87 -3.66 3.70
C VAL A 44 -19.59 -5.00 3.54
N SER A 45 -19.37 -5.91 4.48
CA SER A 45 -20.03 -7.22 4.54
C SER A 45 -21.45 -7.08 5.10
N ALA A 46 -22.30 -8.09 4.89
CA ALA A 46 -23.62 -8.16 5.49
C ALA A 46 -23.60 -8.24 7.03
N ASP A 47 -22.46 -8.63 7.62
CA ASP A 47 -22.24 -8.68 9.07
C ASP A 47 -21.60 -7.38 9.63
N ASP A 48 -21.77 -6.24 8.95
CA ASP A 48 -21.26 -4.91 9.35
C ASP A 48 -19.77 -4.85 9.60
N ARG A 49 -19.02 -5.55 8.75
CA ARG A 49 -17.55 -5.51 8.75
C ARG A 49 -17.04 -4.80 7.52
N LEU A 50 -16.17 -3.83 7.74
CA LEU A 50 -15.36 -3.23 6.69
C LEU A 50 -14.27 -4.23 6.28
N LEU A 51 -14.32 -4.64 5.03
CA LEU A 51 -13.37 -5.53 4.39
C LEU A 51 -12.46 -4.70 3.49
N VAL A 52 -11.16 -4.72 3.79
CA VAL A 52 -10.14 -4.11 2.94
C VAL A 52 -9.15 -5.18 2.52
N ARG A 53 -9.06 -5.47 1.23
CA ARG A 53 -8.18 -6.52 0.69
C ARG A 53 -7.25 -5.98 -0.40
N PRO A 54 -5.95 -6.35 -0.39
CA PRO A 54 -5.06 -6.05 -1.51
C PRO A 54 -5.49 -6.82 -2.75
N VAL A 55 -5.37 -6.19 -3.91
CA VAL A 55 -5.68 -6.79 -5.22
C VAL A 55 -4.40 -7.14 -5.97
N GLY A 56 -4.41 -8.28 -6.66
CA GLY A 56 -3.30 -8.71 -7.51
C GLY A 56 -1.97 -8.88 -6.76
N LEU A 57 -0.90 -8.40 -7.37
CA LEU A 57 0.47 -8.55 -6.86
C LEU A 57 0.75 -7.70 -5.61
N VAL A 58 -0.12 -6.72 -5.27
CA VAL A 58 -0.01 -5.92 -4.04
C VAL A 58 -0.05 -6.80 -2.80
N ARG A 59 -0.75 -7.93 -2.85
CA ARG A 59 -0.78 -8.92 -1.76
C ARG A 59 0.61 -9.51 -1.49
N LEU A 60 1.35 -9.82 -2.55
CA LEU A 60 2.70 -10.38 -2.47
C LEU A 60 3.70 -9.31 -2.01
N PHE A 61 3.61 -8.11 -2.58
CA PHE A 61 4.51 -7.00 -2.29
C PHE A 61 4.28 -6.38 -0.91
N GLY A 62 3.02 -6.24 -0.49
CA GLY A 62 2.65 -5.67 0.80
C GLY A 62 2.77 -6.63 1.98
N LEU A 63 3.02 -7.92 1.72
CA LEU A 63 3.07 -8.99 2.73
C LEU A 63 1.87 -8.93 3.71
N THR A 64 0.71 -8.55 3.18
CA THR A 64 -0.52 -8.36 3.93
C THR A 64 -1.65 -9.10 3.23
N ASN A 65 -2.55 -9.69 4.00
CA ASN A 65 -3.78 -10.30 3.47
C ASN A 65 -4.96 -9.31 3.48
N GLY A 66 -4.71 -8.05 3.86
CA GLY A 66 -5.75 -7.07 4.12
C GLY A 66 -6.15 -7.01 5.59
N VAL A 67 -7.27 -6.36 5.87
CA VAL A 67 -7.82 -6.18 7.20
C VAL A 67 -9.34 -6.29 7.16
N VAL A 68 -9.91 -6.87 8.21
CA VAL A 68 -11.34 -6.94 8.45
C VAL A 68 -11.58 -6.30 9.81
N VAL A 69 -12.33 -5.20 9.83
CA VAL A 69 -12.64 -4.46 11.07
C VAL A 69 -14.15 -4.22 11.16
N PRO A 70 -14.72 -4.11 12.36
CA PRO A 70 -16.11 -3.70 12.52
C PRO A 70 -16.32 -2.28 11.97
N VAL A 71 -17.45 -2.04 11.31
CA VAL A 71 -17.81 -0.69 10.82
C VAL A 71 -17.90 0.33 11.96
N THR A 72 -18.28 -0.11 13.17
CA THR A 72 -18.32 0.73 14.38
C THR A 72 -16.95 1.27 14.81
N SER A 73 -15.86 0.66 14.34
CA SER A 73 -14.50 1.13 14.60
C SER A 73 -14.06 2.22 13.63
N VAL A 74 -14.83 2.49 12.58
CA VAL A 74 -14.53 3.56 11.61
C VAL A 74 -14.92 4.91 12.22
N VAL A 75 -13.93 5.79 12.34
CA VAL A 75 -14.09 7.14 12.90
C VAL A 75 -14.41 8.13 11.79
N ASP A 76 -13.63 8.07 10.71
CA ASP A 76 -13.77 8.96 9.57
C ASP A 76 -13.35 8.27 8.26
N VAL A 77 -13.90 8.75 7.15
CA VAL A 77 -13.59 8.32 5.80
C VAL A 77 -13.47 9.55 4.92
N GLY A 78 -12.32 9.73 4.28
CA GLY A 78 -12.03 10.89 3.46
C GLY A 78 -11.11 10.60 2.28
N VAL A 79 -11.02 11.56 1.38
CA VAL A 79 -10.08 11.55 0.27
C VAL A 79 -8.99 12.57 0.54
N GLU A 80 -7.75 12.13 0.50
CA GLU A 80 -6.59 13.00 0.67
C GLU A 80 -5.65 12.91 -0.53
N GLU A 81 -4.90 13.98 -0.77
CA GLU A 81 -3.82 13.94 -1.74
C GLU A 81 -2.64 13.18 -1.16
N ARG A 82 -2.12 12.23 -1.93
CA ARG A 82 -0.99 11.40 -1.52
C ARG A 82 0.22 12.22 -1.10
N LYS A 83 0.47 13.35 -1.76
CA LYS A 83 1.62 14.22 -1.51
C LYS A 83 1.58 14.85 -0.10
N ASP A 84 0.39 15.01 0.47
CA ASP A 84 0.19 15.61 1.79
C ASP A 84 0.36 14.57 2.91
N LEU A 85 0.29 13.28 2.56
CA LEU A 85 0.45 12.18 3.49
C LEU A 85 1.92 11.84 3.74
N ALA A 86 2.38 12.06 4.97
CA ALA A 86 3.74 11.70 5.37
C ALA A 86 3.86 10.19 5.67
N LEU A 87 4.80 9.52 4.99
CA LEU A 87 5.18 8.14 5.29
C LEU A 87 5.90 8.07 6.64
N GLY A 88 5.39 7.21 7.53
CA GLY A 88 6.02 6.95 8.82
C GLY A 88 7.25 6.03 8.73
N LEU A 89 7.74 5.60 9.89
CA LEU A 89 8.78 4.57 10.01
C LEU A 89 8.30 3.27 9.36
N ARG A 90 9.08 2.80 8.39
CA ARG A 90 8.76 1.62 7.58
C ARG A 90 8.86 0.34 8.41
N LEU A 91 7.79 -0.46 8.38
CA LEU A 91 7.80 -1.88 8.76
C LEU A 91 7.96 -2.76 7.50
N PRO A 92 8.19 -4.08 7.61
CA PRO A 92 8.32 -4.96 6.45
C PRO A 92 7.22 -4.76 5.38
N GLY A 93 7.64 -4.75 4.11
CA GLY A 93 6.78 -4.53 2.95
C GLY A 93 7.55 -3.93 1.76
N ALA A 94 6.92 -3.87 0.60
CA ALA A 94 7.47 -3.27 -0.62
C ALA A 94 7.19 -1.77 -0.68
N HIS A 95 8.26 -1.00 -0.78
CA HIS A 95 8.19 0.43 -1.05
C HIS A 95 9.11 0.74 -2.22
N VAL A 96 8.50 1.13 -3.33
CA VAL A 96 9.17 1.67 -4.50
C VAL A 96 8.67 3.11 -4.66
N PRO A 97 9.50 4.12 -4.35
CA PRO A 97 9.13 5.53 -4.40
C PRO A 97 8.46 5.89 -5.73
N GLY A 98 7.33 6.59 -5.67
CA GLY A 98 6.55 7.01 -6.84
C GLY A 98 5.79 5.90 -7.58
N LEU A 99 5.99 4.62 -7.24
CA LEU A 99 5.44 3.50 -8.01
C LEU A 99 4.50 2.60 -7.22
N LEU A 100 4.93 2.16 -6.03
CA LEU A 100 4.16 1.26 -5.17
C LEU A 100 4.53 1.50 -3.72
N THR A 101 3.51 1.65 -2.88
CA THR A 101 3.66 1.70 -1.42
C THR A 101 2.67 0.72 -0.83
N ALA A 102 3.17 -0.47 -0.50
CA ALA A 102 2.40 -1.58 0.03
C ALA A 102 3.04 -2.10 1.31
N GLY A 103 2.34 -2.04 2.43
CA GLY A 103 2.81 -2.56 3.71
C GLY A 103 2.36 -1.75 4.91
N THR A 104 2.93 -2.09 6.06
CA THR A 104 2.63 -1.36 7.30
C THR A 104 3.65 -0.25 7.52
N PHE A 105 3.18 0.91 7.96
CA PHE A 105 4.01 2.04 8.37
C PHE A 105 3.63 2.43 9.79
N ARG A 106 4.60 2.95 10.56
CA ARG A 106 4.36 3.42 11.93
C ARG A 106 4.69 4.89 12.05
N ARG A 107 3.76 5.69 12.56
CA ARG A 107 3.98 7.11 12.80
C ARG A 107 3.45 7.45 14.20
N HIS A 108 4.27 8.14 14.99
CA HIS A 108 3.92 8.55 16.37
C HIS A 108 3.32 7.43 17.26
N GLY A 109 3.79 6.19 17.11
CA GLY A 109 3.30 5.03 17.87
C GLY A 109 2.14 4.29 17.22
N GLU A 110 1.42 4.93 16.31
CA GLU A 110 0.28 4.37 15.57
C GLU A 110 0.73 3.62 14.32
N ARG A 111 -0.09 2.67 13.86
CA ARG A 111 0.15 1.87 12.66
C ARG A 111 -0.79 2.30 11.55
N ALA A 112 -0.25 2.53 10.36
CA ALA A 112 -1.01 2.78 9.15
C ALA A 112 -0.77 1.64 8.15
N LEU A 113 -1.82 1.12 7.53
CA LEU A 113 -1.72 0.18 6.43
C LEU A 113 -1.78 0.96 5.12
N TRP A 114 -0.76 0.81 4.28
CA TRP A 114 -0.68 1.48 3.00
C TRP A 114 -0.80 0.46 1.86
N MET A 115 -1.65 0.76 0.89
CA MET A 115 -1.82 0.00 -0.35
C MET A 115 -2.09 0.98 -1.49
N VAL A 116 -1.05 1.73 -1.90
CA VAL A 116 -1.15 2.84 -2.86
C VAL A 116 -0.20 2.64 -4.04
N GLY A 117 -0.68 2.92 -5.26
CA GLY A 117 0.02 2.71 -6.52
C GLY A 117 0.68 3.98 -7.04
N ARG A 118 0.18 4.52 -8.16
CA ARG A 118 0.56 5.83 -8.72
C ARG A 118 -0.51 6.92 -8.51
N ASN A 119 -1.57 6.60 -7.77
CA ASN A 119 -2.72 7.48 -7.58
C ASN A 119 -2.31 8.78 -6.89
N GLU A 120 -2.81 9.91 -7.38
CA GLU A 120 -2.63 11.23 -6.77
C GLU A 120 -3.54 11.42 -5.57
N LYS A 121 -4.81 11.03 -5.70
CA LYS A 121 -5.79 10.98 -4.62
C LYS A 121 -5.89 9.56 -4.07
N VAL A 122 -6.05 9.44 -2.76
CA VAL A 122 -6.19 8.16 -2.06
C VAL A 122 -7.34 8.21 -1.07
N LEU A 123 -7.96 7.06 -0.85
CA LEU A 123 -8.97 6.87 0.19
C LEU A 123 -8.26 6.65 1.52
N VAL A 124 -8.57 7.49 2.50
CA VAL A 124 -8.09 7.39 3.88
C VAL A 124 -9.25 7.00 4.78
N ILE A 125 -9.07 5.92 5.52
CA ILE A 125 -10.03 5.44 6.51
C ILE A 125 -9.37 5.50 7.88
N GLU A 126 -9.94 6.26 8.80
CA GLU A 126 -9.51 6.34 10.18
C GLU A 126 -10.28 5.32 11.04
N LEU A 127 -9.54 4.56 11.83
CA LEU A 127 -10.05 3.50 12.70
C LEU A 127 -9.67 3.76 14.15
N THR A 128 -10.50 3.28 15.08
CA THR A 128 -10.24 3.33 16.51
C THR A 128 -10.31 1.95 17.16
N GLY A 129 -9.47 1.70 18.17
CA GLY A 129 -9.43 0.41 18.88
C GLY A 129 -8.86 -0.77 18.08
N GLU A 130 -8.42 -0.54 16.85
CA GLU A 130 -7.98 -1.58 15.92
C GLU A 130 -6.44 -1.64 15.75
N ARG A 131 -5.95 -2.72 15.13
CA ARG A 131 -4.50 -2.92 14.87
C ARG A 131 -3.88 -1.77 14.08
N TYR A 132 -4.65 -1.17 13.16
CA TYR A 132 -4.24 -0.03 12.35
C TYR A 132 -5.13 1.15 12.71
N ARG A 133 -4.54 2.32 12.90
CA ARG A 133 -5.25 3.59 13.07
C ARG A 133 -5.71 4.14 11.72
N HIS A 134 -4.89 4.01 10.68
CA HIS A 134 -5.18 4.57 9.36
C HIS A 134 -5.04 3.50 8.28
N LEU A 135 -5.98 3.45 7.35
CA LEU A 135 -5.87 2.68 6.11
C LEU A 135 -5.77 3.67 4.95
N VAL A 136 -4.67 3.65 4.22
CA VAL A 136 -4.41 4.51 3.06
C VAL A 136 -4.43 3.67 1.81
N LEU A 137 -5.46 3.86 0.98
CA LEU A 137 -5.85 2.93 -0.07
C LEU A 137 -5.89 3.62 -1.44
N GLY A 138 -5.15 3.06 -2.39
CA GLY A 138 -5.28 3.39 -3.80
C GLY A 138 -6.44 2.61 -4.40
N VAL A 139 -7.56 3.30 -4.61
CA VAL A 139 -8.75 2.82 -5.31
C VAL A 139 -8.92 3.59 -6.62
N GLU A 140 -9.69 3.05 -7.56
CA GLU A 140 -9.94 3.68 -8.85
C GLU A 140 -10.64 5.04 -8.73
N ASP A 141 -11.73 5.10 -7.96
CA ASP A 141 -12.43 6.34 -7.65
C ASP A 141 -12.56 6.50 -6.12
N PRO A 142 -11.68 7.32 -5.50
CA PRO A 142 -11.69 7.51 -4.06
C PRO A 142 -12.92 8.29 -3.58
N GLU A 143 -13.51 9.15 -4.42
CA GLU A 143 -14.70 9.93 -4.05
C GLU A 143 -15.93 9.02 -4.04
N ALA A 144 -16.16 8.26 -5.11
CA ALA A 144 -17.25 7.29 -5.15
C ALA A 144 -17.12 6.21 -4.06
N ALA A 145 -15.90 5.74 -3.78
CA ALA A 145 -15.67 4.79 -2.69
C ALA A 145 -15.98 5.39 -1.32
N THR A 146 -15.63 6.66 -1.10
CA THR A 146 -15.95 7.38 0.15
C THR A 146 -17.46 7.51 0.32
N GLU A 147 -18.18 7.92 -0.72
CA GLU A 147 -19.64 8.04 -0.69
C GLU A 147 -20.32 6.69 -0.41
N ALA A 148 -19.88 5.63 -1.10
CA ALA A 148 -20.39 4.28 -0.90
C ALA A 148 -20.14 3.79 0.54
N LEU A 149 -18.97 4.05 1.12
CA LEU A 149 -18.68 3.73 2.51
C LEU A 149 -19.56 4.53 3.46
N ARG A 150 -19.67 5.85 3.28
CA ARG A 150 -20.50 6.70 4.14
C ARG A 150 -21.96 6.27 4.11
N ALA A 151 -22.49 5.94 2.93
CA ALA A 151 -23.84 5.42 2.79
C ALA A 151 -24.04 4.05 3.44
N ALA A 152 -23.01 3.18 3.44
CA ALA A 152 -23.05 1.91 4.16
C ALA A 152 -23.01 2.11 5.68
N ILE A 153 -22.13 2.98 6.18
CA ILE A 153 -21.98 3.30 7.61
C ILE A 153 -23.26 3.94 8.16
N ASN A 154 -23.88 4.84 7.42
CA ASN A 154 -25.07 5.57 7.87
C ASN A 154 -26.35 4.72 7.89
N ARG A 155 -26.41 3.59 7.17
CA ARG A 155 -27.56 2.69 7.24
C ARG A 155 -27.70 1.99 8.60
N GLU A 156 -26.61 1.93 9.36
CA GLU A 156 -26.52 1.24 10.65
C GLU A 156 -26.66 2.19 11.86
N ARG A 157 -26.69 3.52 11.65
CA ARG A 157 -26.95 4.51 12.72
C ARG A 157 -28.42 4.90 12.79
#